data_AF-A0A3N8PEW4-F1
#
_entry.id   AF-A0A3N8PEW4-F1
#
_cell.length_a   1.000
_cell.length_b   1.000
_cell.length_c   1.000
_cell.angle_alpha   90.00
_cell.angle_beta   90.00
_cell.angle_gamma   90.00
#
_symmetry.space_group_name_H-M   'P 1'
#
loop_
_entity.id
_entity.type
_entity.pdbx_description
1 polymer ?
#
loop_
_entity_poly.entity_id
_entity_poly.type
_entity_poly.pdbx_seq_one_letter_code
_entity_poly.pdbx_strand_id
1 'polypeptide(L)'
;MTNKFMLHVEQAAFILSKKFPQLVRCKDYWVAHPVDEKSLEQTKSAWVPIWEPRDIPQPTPADLLNWWPEFQAEFELVDAAVRVRSERDALLLQVDPLVERAADSGRSDLESALRKYRAELRDVPQQAGFPLNVVWPTAPI
;
A
#
# COMPACT_ATOMS: atom_id res chain seq x y z
N MET A 1 24.53 18.29 2.42
CA MET A 1 23.39 18.12 3.35
C MET A 1 23.08 16.64 3.37
N THR A 2 23.39 15.94 4.46
CA THR A 2 23.02 14.53 4.61
C THR A 2 21.49 14.47 4.66
N ASN A 3 20.85 13.92 3.63
CA ASN A 3 19.42 13.62 3.68
C ASN A 3 19.22 12.61 4.81
N LYS A 4 18.85 13.13 5.99
CA LYS A 4 18.56 12.30 7.15
C LYS A 4 17.31 11.51 6.78
N PHE A 5 17.43 10.18 6.72
CA PHE A 5 16.28 9.31 6.46
C PHE A 5 15.13 9.66 7.40
N MET A 6 13.93 9.88 6.85
CA MET A 6 12.73 10.23 7.59
C MET A 6 11.72 9.09 7.46
N LEU A 7 11.21 8.59 8.59
CA LEU A 7 10.14 7.60 8.56
C LEU A 7 8.83 8.26 8.15
N HIS A 8 8.12 7.62 7.22
CA HIS A 8 6.74 7.94 6.90
C HIS A 8 5.77 7.33 7.94
N VAL A 9 4.53 7.83 7.94
CA VAL A 9 3.47 7.41 8.87
C VAL A 9 3.19 5.91 8.74
N GLU A 10 3.10 5.39 7.51
CA GLU A 10 2.83 3.97 7.30
C GLU A 10 3.98 3.06 7.74
N GLN A 11 5.23 3.52 7.60
CA GLN A 11 6.39 2.80 8.10
C GLN A 11 6.38 2.73 9.62
N ALA A 12 6.15 3.85 10.30
CA ALA A 12 6.03 3.89 11.76
C ALA A 12 4.83 3.04 12.26
N ALA A 13 3.68 3.10 11.59
CA ALA A 13 2.53 2.25 11.92
C ALA A 13 2.85 0.75 11.73
N PHE A 14 3.58 0.39 10.69
CA PHE A 14 4.00 -0.99 10.46
C PHE A 14 4.90 -1.48 11.59
N ILE A 15 5.93 -0.71 11.97
CA ILE A 15 6.82 -1.02 13.10
C ILE A 15 6.00 -1.29 14.37
N LEU A 16 5.04 -0.42 14.70
CA LEU A 16 4.21 -0.55 15.90
C LEU A 16 3.31 -1.78 15.85
N SER A 17 2.72 -2.11 14.70
CA SER A 17 1.92 -3.32 14.55
C SER A 17 2.73 -4.61 14.74
N LYS A 18 4.03 -4.57 14.43
CA LYS A 18 4.95 -5.70 14.65
C LYS A 18 5.46 -5.79 16.07
N LYS A 19 5.87 -4.67 16.68
CA LYS A 19 6.40 -4.65 18.05
C LYS A 19 5.30 -4.83 19.10
N PHE A 20 4.09 -4.34 18.82
CA PHE A 20 2.96 -4.35 19.75
C PHE A 20 1.71 -4.93 19.06
N PRO A 21 1.70 -6.22 18.69
CA PRO A 21 0.60 -6.85 17.95
C PRO A 21 -0.75 -6.85 18.70
N GLN A 22 -0.72 -6.65 20.02
CA GLN A 22 -1.90 -6.50 20.86
C GLN A 22 -2.56 -5.12 20.76
N LEU A 23 -1.86 -4.12 20.21
CA LEU A 23 -2.35 -2.75 20.09
C LEU A 23 -2.90 -2.50 18.68
N VAL A 24 -4.00 -1.76 18.62
CA VAL A 24 -4.71 -1.43 17.39
C VAL A 24 -4.49 0.04 17.04
N ARG A 25 -3.99 0.27 15.82
CA ARG A 25 -3.87 1.63 15.25
C ARG A 25 -5.25 2.29 15.19
N CYS A 26 -5.31 3.58 15.48
CA CYS A 26 -6.53 4.37 15.55
C CYS A 26 -7.51 3.95 16.67
N LYS A 27 -7.04 3.18 17.65
CA LYS A 27 -7.75 2.86 18.88
C LYS A 27 -6.87 3.05 20.10
N ASP A 28 -5.71 2.40 20.09
CA ASP A 28 -4.76 2.45 21.20
C ASP A 28 -3.60 3.42 20.92
N TYR A 29 -3.31 3.70 19.64
CA TYR A 29 -2.29 4.68 19.25
C TYR A 29 -2.57 5.32 17.88
N TRP A 30 -2.00 6.51 17.67
CA TRP A 30 -2.02 7.22 16.40
C TRP A 30 -0.62 7.62 15.99
N VAL A 31 -0.35 7.53 14.69
CA VAL A 31 0.92 7.91 14.07
C VAL A 31 0.70 9.14 13.20
N ALA A 32 1.60 10.11 13.28
CA ALA A 32 1.59 11.31 12.47
C ALA A 32 2.99 11.64 11.96
N HIS A 33 3.11 12.57 11.03
CA HIS A 33 4.36 13.25 10.73
C HIS A 33 4.10 14.76 10.59
N PRO A 34 5.08 15.62 10.88
CA PRO A 34 4.97 17.05 10.58
C PRO A 34 5.04 17.30 9.07
N VAL A 35 4.17 18.18 8.58
CA VAL A 35 4.16 18.65 7.18
C VAL A 35 4.39 20.15 7.13
N ASP A 36 4.93 20.64 6.02
CA ASP A 36 4.97 22.07 5.72
C ASP A 36 3.59 22.56 5.26
N GLU A 37 3.17 23.73 5.74
CA GLU A 37 1.82 24.24 5.51
C GLU A 37 1.53 24.59 4.04
N LYS A 38 2.56 24.88 3.24
CA LYS A 38 2.40 25.33 1.85
C LYS A 38 2.63 24.21 0.85
N SER A 39 3.71 23.47 1.02
CA SER A 39 4.10 22.38 0.12
C SER A 39 3.40 21.06 0.46
N LEU A 40 2.87 20.92 1.69
CA LEU A 40 2.32 19.66 2.22
C LEU A 40 3.34 18.52 2.27
N GLU A 41 4.63 18.82 2.09
CA GLU A 41 5.70 17.85 2.16
C GLU A 41 6.05 17.56 3.62
N GLN A 42 6.44 16.32 3.87
CA GLN A 42 6.89 15.89 5.19
C GLN A 42 8.20 16.58 5.56
N THR A 43 8.23 17.21 6.74
CA THR A 43 9.40 18.00 7.21
C THR A 43 10.23 17.27 8.27
N LYS A 44 9.65 16.30 8.98
CA LYS A 44 10.33 15.53 10.04
C LYS A 44 9.84 14.09 10.05
N SER A 45 10.63 13.20 10.66
CA SER A 45 10.28 11.79 10.85
C SER A 45 8.92 11.62 11.56
N ALA A 46 8.21 10.56 11.22
CA ALA A 46 6.97 10.17 11.87
C ALA A 46 7.19 9.90 13.37
N TRP A 47 6.13 10.16 14.13
CA TRP A 47 6.06 10.03 15.57
C TRP A 47 4.67 9.59 15.99
N VAL A 48 4.52 9.26 17.28
CA VAL A 48 3.28 8.74 17.84
C VAL A 48 2.68 9.79 18.76
N PRO A 49 1.87 10.75 18.29
CA PRO A 49 1.34 11.82 19.15
C PRO A 49 0.33 11.33 20.20
N ILE A 50 -0.35 10.20 19.97
CA ILE A 50 -1.36 9.66 20.88
C ILE A 50 -0.99 8.20 21.20
N TRP A 51 -0.91 7.89 22.50
CA TRP A 51 -0.58 6.58 23.03
C TRP A 51 -1.38 6.32 24.31
N GLU A 52 -2.37 5.43 24.23
CA GLU A 52 -3.28 5.09 25.32
C GLU A 52 -2.73 4.04 26.33
N PRO A 53 -1.89 3.07 25.92
CA PRO A 53 -1.39 2.06 26.86
C PRO A 53 -0.60 2.68 28.01
N ARG A 54 -0.98 2.37 29.24
CA ARG A 54 -0.30 2.86 30.45
C ARG A 54 0.88 2.00 30.88
N ASP A 55 0.82 0.71 30.56
CA ASP A 55 1.83 -0.27 30.98
C ASP A 55 2.99 -0.40 29.98
N ILE A 56 2.87 0.23 28.81
CA ILE A 56 3.87 0.18 27.74
C ILE A 56 4.37 1.60 27.50
N PRO A 57 5.69 1.85 27.59
CA PRO A 57 6.23 3.18 27.34
C PRO A 57 5.97 3.61 25.88
N GLN A 58 5.55 4.86 25.72
CA GLN A 58 5.34 5.45 24.41
C GLN A 58 6.67 5.50 23.62
N PRO A 59 6.72 4.96 22.40
CA PRO A 59 7.92 4.98 21.60
C PRO A 59 8.25 6.38 21.08
N THR A 60 9.52 6.74 21.13
CA THR A 60 10.03 8.00 20.60
C THR A 60 10.34 7.90 19.10
N PRO A 61 10.47 9.01 18.36
CA PRO A 61 10.91 8.97 16.97
C PRO A 61 12.28 8.29 16.77
N ALA A 62 13.16 8.37 17.77
CA ALA A 62 14.46 7.71 17.72
C ALA A 62 14.31 6.19 17.83
N ASP A 63 13.40 5.70 18.68
CA ASP A 63 13.11 4.27 18.81
C ASP A 63 12.58 3.71 17.49
N LEU A 64 11.63 4.40 16.87
CA LEU A 64 11.10 4.02 15.55
C LEU A 64 12.21 3.93 14.50
N LEU A 65 13.10 4.93 14.43
CA LEU A 65 14.24 4.92 13.50
C LEU A 65 15.20 3.76 13.76
N ASN A 66 15.44 3.43 15.03
CA ASN A 66 16.30 2.31 15.42
C ASN A 66 15.68 0.95 15.08
N TRP A 67 14.37 0.83 15.17
CA TRP A 67 13.64 -0.41 14.84
C TRP A 67 13.44 -0.60 13.33
N TRP A 68 13.49 0.48 12.54
CA TRP A 68 13.18 0.42 11.12
C TRP A 68 13.96 -0.62 10.31
N PRO A 69 15.30 -0.76 10.46
CA PRO A 69 16.07 -1.72 9.67
C PRO A 69 15.61 -3.18 9.84
N GLU A 70 15.01 -3.53 10.99
CA GLU A 70 14.46 -4.87 11.26
C GLU A 70 13.23 -5.17 10.40
N PHE A 71 12.45 -4.14 10.06
CA PHE A 71 11.15 -4.28 9.40
C PHE A 71 11.11 -3.79 7.96
N GLN A 72 12.16 -3.11 7.51
CA GLN A 72 12.21 -2.46 6.20
C GLN A 72 11.90 -3.44 5.07
N ALA A 73 12.60 -4.59 5.01
CA ALA A 73 12.43 -5.55 3.92
C ALA A 73 11.01 -6.14 3.90
N GLU A 74 10.42 -6.40 5.06
CA GLU A 74 9.05 -6.90 5.15
C GLU A 74 8.04 -5.84 4.73
N PHE A 75 8.22 -4.60 5.19
CA PHE A 75 7.37 -3.48 4.77
C PHE A 75 7.41 -3.29 3.26
N GLU A 76 8.60 -3.28 2.65
CA GLU A 76 8.75 -3.09 1.20
C GLU A 76 8.00 -4.16 0.40
N LEU A 77 8.00 -5.42 0.86
CA LEU A 77 7.23 -6.50 0.25
C LEU A 77 5.71 -6.29 0.41
N VAL A 78 5.25 -5.94 1.61
CA VAL A 78 3.83 -5.68 1.88
C VAL A 78 3.33 -4.48 1.07
N ASP A 79 4.09 -3.40 1.06
CA ASP A 79 3.79 -2.16 0.34
C ASP A 79 3.79 -2.37 -1.18
N ALA A 80 4.75 -3.13 -1.72
CA ALA A 80 4.72 -3.57 -3.12
C ALA A 80 3.47 -4.38 -3.44
N ALA A 81 3.08 -5.33 -2.58
CA ALA A 81 1.87 -6.12 -2.76
C ALA A 81 0.59 -5.28 -2.74
N VAL A 82 0.52 -4.26 -1.88
CA VAL A 82 -0.60 -3.32 -1.85
C VAL A 82 -0.65 -2.48 -3.12
N ARG A 83 0.48 -1.94 -3.58
CA ARG A 83 0.55 -1.17 -4.84
C ARG A 83 0.05 -1.97 -6.03
N VAL A 84 0.56 -3.19 -6.22
CA VAL A 84 0.14 -4.06 -7.32
C VAL A 84 -1.36 -4.37 -7.24
N ARG A 85 -1.91 -4.68 -6.05
CA ARG A 85 -3.36 -4.90 -5.91
C ARG A 85 -4.17 -3.66 -6.23
N SER A 86 -3.71 -2.47 -5.81
CA SER A 86 -4.38 -1.21 -6.13
C SER A 86 -4.38 -0.91 -7.63
N GLU A 87 -3.27 -1.18 -8.32
CA GLU A 87 -3.18 -1.03 -9.78
C GLU A 87 -4.12 -2.01 -10.50
N ARG A 88 -4.13 -3.27 -10.06
CA ARG A 88 -5.09 -4.28 -10.55
C ARG A 88 -6.53 -3.80 -10.36
N ASP A 89 -6.88 -3.31 -9.18
CA ASP A 89 -8.24 -2.89 -8.86
C ASP A 89 -8.64 -1.67 -9.71
N ALA A 90 -7.71 -0.74 -9.98
CA ALA A 90 -7.93 0.38 -10.90
C ALA A 90 -8.13 -0.07 -12.35
N LEU A 91 -7.40 -1.09 -12.81
CA LEU A 91 -7.57 -1.66 -14.16
C LEU A 91 -8.88 -2.45 -14.28
N LEU A 92 -9.27 -3.19 -13.23
CA LEU A 92 -10.56 -3.88 -13.16
C LEU A 92 -11.72 -2.89 -13.22
N LEU A 93 -11.65 -1.79 -12.46
CA LEU A 93 -12.66 -0.73 -12.50
C LEU A 93 -12.82 -0.12 -13.90
N GLN A 94 -11.74 -0.02 -14.67
CA GLN A 94 -11.76 0.48 -16.05
C GLN A 94 -12.33 -0.53 -17.04
N VAL A 95 -11.93 -1.80 -16.95
CA VAL A 95 -12.41 -2.84 -17.89
C VAL A 95 -13.87 -3.20 -17.65
N ASP A 96 -14.35 -3.03 -16.41
CA ASP A 96 -15.70 -3.43 -16.02
C ASP A 96 -16.80 -2.89 -16.94
N PRO A 97 -16.93 -1.57 -17.13
CA PRO A 97 -17.93 -1.00 -18.03
C PRO A 97 -17.65 -1.26 -19.52
N LEU A 98 -16.43 -1.63 -19.91
CA LEU A 98 -16.10 -1.90 -21.32
C LEU A 98 -16.67 -3.25 -21.78
N VAL A 99 -16.63 -4.27 -20.91
CA VAL A 99 -17.25 -5.57 -21.18
C VAL A 99 -18.74 -5.41 -21.39
N GLU A 100 -19.42 -4.68 -20.48
CA GLU A 100 -20.87 -4.46 -20.57
C GLU A 100 -21.22 -3.72 -21.87
N ARG A 101 -20.49 -2.65 -22.21
CA ARG A 101 -20.69 -1.94 -23.49
C ARG A 101 -20.46 -2.83 -24.71
N ALA A 102 -19.48 -3.73 -24.68
CA ALA A 102 -19.21 -4.65 -25.79
C ALA A 102 -20.37 -5.64 -25.97
N ALA A 103 -20.90 -6.17 -24.86
CA ALA A 103 -22.06 -7.06 -24.84
C ALA A 103 -23.32 -6.34 -25.38
N ASP A 104 -23.62 -5.14 -24.88
CA ASP A 104 -24.77 -4.33 -25.33
C ASP A 104 -24.69 -3.98 -26.82
N SER A 105 -23.48 -3.78 -27.34
CA SER A 105 -23.24 -3.46 -28.76
C SER A 105 -23.18 -4.70 -29.67
N GLY A 106 -23.35 -5.91 -29.13
CA GLY A 106 -23.26 -7.16 -29.89
C GLY A 106 -21.86 -7.48 -30.44
N ARG A 107 -20.80 -6.91 -29.85
CA ARG A 107 -19.40 -7.12 -30.28
C ARG A 107 -18.79 -8.32 -29.53
N SER A 108 -19.18 -9.53 -29.91
CA SER A 108 -18.80 -10.79 -29.23
C SER A 108 -17.29 -11.00 -29.10
N ASP A 109 -16.52 -10.64 -30.13
CA ASP A 109 -15.06 -10.86 -30.14
C ASP A 109 -14.37 -9.93 -29.14
N LEU A 110 -14.77 -8.66 -29.11
CA LEU A 110 -14.27 -7.67 -28.16
C LEU A 110 -14.69 -8.02 -26.73
N GLU A 111 -15.94 -8.45 -26.54
CA GLU A 111 -16.45 -8.91 -25.24
C GLU A 111 -15.59 -10.07 -24.71
N SER A 112 -15.34 -11.09 -25.55
CA SER A 112 -14.53 -12.25 -25.18
C SER A 112 -13.09 -11.85 -24.83
N ALA A 113 -12.48 -10.95 -25.60
CA ALA A 113 -11.14 -10.44 -25.34
C ALA A 113 -11.07 -9.65 -24.01
N LEU A 114 -12.06 -8.79 -23.74
CA LEU A 114 -12.12 -8.01 -22.49
C LEU A 114 -12.39 -8.91 -21.27
N ARG A 115 -13.23 -9.94 -21.40
CA ARG A 115 -13.46 -10.95 -20.33
C ARG A 115 -12.18 -11.72 -20.01
N LYS A 116 -11.41 -12.10 -21.04
CA LYS A 116 -10.10 -12.75 -20.87
C LYS A 116 -9.11 -11.82 -20.15
N TYR A 117 -8.98 -10.58 -20.61
CA TYR A 117 -8.14 -9.57 -19.96
C TYR A 117 -8.52 -9.35 -18.49
N ARG A 118 -9.82 -9.27 -18.18
CA ARG A 118 -10.33 -9.16 -16.80
C ARG A 118 -9.95 -10.37 -15.93
N ALA A 119 -9.98 -11.59 -16.49
CA ALA A 119 -9.55 -12.78 -15.78
C ALA A 119 -8.05 -12.75 -15.48
N GLU A 120 -7.23 -12.42 -16.49
CA GLU A 120 -5.77 -12.30 -16.34
C GLU A 120 -5.38 -11.24 -15.29
N LEU A 121 -6.10 -10.11 -15.22
CA LEU A 121 -5.91 -9.12 -14.16
C LEU A 121 -6.18 -9.70 -12.77
N ARG A 122 -7.23 -10.53 -12.61
CA ARG A 122 -7.53 -11.16 -11.31
C ARG A 122 -6.47 -12.16 -10.88
N ASP A 123 -5.80 -12.79 -11.84
CA ASP A 123 -4.74 -13.78 -11.60
C ASP A 123 -3.38 -13.14 -11.31
N VAL A 124 -3.23 -11.82 -11.46
CA VAL A 124 -1.98 -11.08 -11.16
C VAL A 124 -1.36 -11.44 -9.79
N PRO A 125 -2.10 -11.49 -8.67
CA PRO A 125 -1.52 -11.87 -7.37
C PRO A 125 -1.09 -13.33 -7.25
N GLN A 126 -1.45 -14.18 -8.20
CA GLN A 126 -1.08 -15.60 -8.23
C GLN A 126 0.20 -15.84 -9.05
N GLN A 127 0.74 -14.81 -9.69
CA GLN A 127 1.99 -14.92 -10.45
C GLN A 127 3.17 -15.23 -9.53
N ALA A 128 4.09 -16.08 -9.98
CA ALA A 128 5.27 -16.47 -9.21
C ALA A 128 6.20 -15.30 -8.84
N GLY A 129 6.16 -14.20 -9.61
CA GLY A 129 6.95 -12.99 -9.35
C GLY A 129 6.23 -11.97 -8.45
N PHE A 130 4.99 -12.22 -8.02
CA PHE A 130 4.29 -11.30 -7.14
C PHE A 130 5.01 -11.16 -5.78
N PRO A 131 5.16 -9.94 -5.24
CA PRO A 131 4.71 -8.64 -5.77
C PRO A 131 5.81 -7.85 -6.53
N LEU A 132 7.03 -8.37 -6.63
CA LEU A 132 8.20 -7.61 -7.09
C LEU A 132 8.39 -7.60 -8.61
N ASN A 133 7.94 -8.66 -9.28
CA ASN A 133 8.09 -8.86 -10.72
C ASN A 133 6.78 -9.37 -11.31
N VAL A 134 5.88 -8.44 -11.62
CA VAL A 134 4.54 -8.74 -12.13
C VAL A 134 4.49 -8.46 -13.62
N VAL A 135 3.93 -9.40 -14.38
CA VAL A 135 3.66 -9.24 -15.81
C VAL A 135 2.19 -8.84 -15.97
N TRP A 136 1.96 -7.62 -16.43
CA TRP A 136 0.61 -7.12 -16.66
C TRP A 136 0.07 -7.59 -18.02
N PRO A 137 -1.18 -8.06 -18.09
CA PRO A 137 -1.81 -8.35 -19.37
C PRO A 137 -1.98 -7.07 -20.19
N THR A 138 -2.03 -7.19 -21.52
CA THR A 138 -2.23 -6.04 -22.42
C THR A 138 -3.71 -5.85 -22.71
N ALA A 139 -4.18 -4.60 -22.58
CA ALA A 139 -5.58 -4.27 -22.87
C ALA A 139 -5.90 -4.51 -24.36
N PRO A 140 -7.04 -5.14 -24.70
CA PRO A 140 -7.38 -5.53 -26.08
C PRO A 140 -8.09 -4.39 -26.86
N ILE A 141 -7.82 -3.13 -26.51
CA ILE A 141 -8.55 -1.94 -26.97
C ILE A 141 -7.63 -0.98 -27.71
#